data_AF-A0A967YHJ5-F1
#
_entry.id   AF-A0A967YHJ5-F1
#
_cell.length_a   1.000
_cell.length_b   1.000
_cell.length_c   1.000
_cell.angle_alpha   90.00
_cell.angle_beta   90.00
_cell.angle_gamma   90.00
#
_symmetry.space_group_name_H-M   'P 1'
#
loop_
_entity.id
_entity.type
_entity.pdbx_description
1 polymer ?
#
loop_
_entity_poly.entity_id
_entity_poly.type
_entity_poly.pdbx_seq_one_letter_code
_entity_poly.pdbx_strand_id
1 'polypeptide(L)'
;MAARSYLQNTWIEVSESAYAHNVNFFRNLSGPKPELSVVVKANAYGHGWEPISRLAVKHGADSFCVHSLDEALKLREANITQNILVMGPIPPSRLIDAIDANLRIVV
;
A
#
# COMPACT_ATOMS: atom_id res chain seq x y z
N MET A 1 26.18 12.14 -20.92
CA MET A 1 26.04 10.70 -21.23
C MET A 1 24.56 10.39 -21.32
N ALA A 2 24.05 10.08 -22.52
CA ALA A 2 22.65 9.69 -22.69
C ALA A 2 22.45 8.28 -22.11
N ALA A 3 21.48 8.13 -21.20
CA ALA A 3 21.13 6.83 -20.65
C ALA A 3 20.59 5.96 -21.80
N ARG A 4 21.16 4.75 -21.95
CA ARG A 4 20.66 3.75 -22.91
C ARG A 4 19.21 3.41 -22.56
N SER A 5 18.27 3.74 -23.43
CA SER A 5 16.90 3.22 -23.37
C SER A 5 16.94 1.75 -23.79
N TYR A 6 16.91 0.84 -22.83
CA TYR A 6 16.60 -0.55 -23.13
C TYR A 6 15.15 -0.60 -23.63
N LEU A 7 14.90 -1.25 -24.77
CA LEU A 7 13.55 -1.66 -25.16
C LEU A 7 13.03 -2.59 -24.05
N GLN A 8 12.06 -2.12 -23.27
CA GLN A 8 11.46 -2.85 -22.15
C GLN A 8 10.57 -3.98 -22.71
N ASN A 9 11.19 -5.09 -23.10
CA ASN A 9 10.51 -6.27 -23.65
C ASN A 9 10.12 -7.30 -22.56
N THR A 10 10.33 -6.97 -21.28
CA THR A 10 9.98 -7.81 -20.15
C THR A 10 9.14 -6.99 -19.19
N TRP A 11 7.96 -7.51 -18.85
CA TRP A 11 7.03 -6.84 -17.95
C TRP A 11 6.36 -7.86 -17.04
N ILE A 12 5.76 -7.35 -15.98
CA ILE A 12 4.82 -8.09 -15.14
C ILE A 12 3.44 -7.52 -15.45
N GLU A 13 2.50 -8.40 -15.78
CA GLU A 13 1.10 -8.03 -15.91
C GLU A 13 0.35 -8.35 -14.62
N VAL A 14 -0.33 -7.35 -14.06
CA VAL A 14 -1.11 -7.48 -12.84
C VAL A 14 -2.58 -7.30 -13.21
N SER A 15 -3.39 -8.33 -12.96
CA SER A 15 -4.80 -8.33 -13.32
C SER A 15 -5.66 -7.61 -12.27
N GLU A 16 -6.32 -6.54 -12.69
CA GLU A 16 -7.32 -5.84 -11.87
C GLU A 16 -8.51 -6.75 -11.53
N SER A 17 -8.97 -7.60 -12.45
CA SER A 17 -10.11 -8.49 -12.19
C SER A 17 -9.78 -9.55 -11.13
N ALA A 18 -8.54 -10.06 -11.13
CA ALA A 18 -8.06 -10.95 -10.09
C ALA A 18 -7.97 -10.23 -8.73
N TYR A 19 -7.50 -8.98 -8.73
CA TYR A 19 -7.44 -8.17 -7.51
C TYR A 19 -8.84 -7.92 -6.92
N ALA A 20 -9.80 -7.48 -7.75
CA ALA A 20 -11.19 -7.25 -7.36
C ALA A 20 -11.86 -8.52 -6.82
N HIS A 21 -11.62 -9.66 -7.47
CA HIS A 21 -12.10 -10.96 -7.00
C HIS A 21 -11.60 -11.26 -5.57
N ASN A 22 -10.29 -11.10 -5.32
CA ASN A 22 -9.69 -11.38 -4.01
C ASN A 22 -10.25 -10.46 -2.92
N VAL A 23 -10.40 -9.16 -3.20
CA VAL A 23 -10.99 -8.22 -2.24
C VAL A 23 -12.42 -8.64 -1.89
N ASN A 24 -13.26 -8.93 -2.90
CA ASN A 24 -14.63 -9.39 -2.67
C ASN A 24 -14.69 -10.71 -1.90
N PHE A 25 -13.79 -11.64 -2.19
CA PHE A 25 -13.68 -12.90 -1.47
C PHE A 25 -13.44 -12.67 0.03
N PHE A 26 -12.44 -11.86 0.39
CA PHE A 26 -12.16 -11.56 1.80
C PHE A 26 -13.27 -10.75 2.47
N ARG A 27 -13.93 -9.83 1.75
CA ARG A 27 -15.09 -9.09 2.27
C ARG A 27 -16.24 -10.03 2.65
N ASN A 28 -16.53 -11.02 1.79
CA ASN A 28 -17.59 -11.99 2.04
C ASN A 28 -17.24 -12.98 3.17
N LEU A 29 -15.96 -13.35 3.29
CA LEU A 29 -15.50 -14.29 4.31
C LEU A 29 -15.52 -13.71 5.73
N SER A 30 -15.29 -12.40 5.88
CA SER A 30 -14.96 -11.81 7.18
C SER A 30 -16.19 -11.45 8.04
N GLY A 31 -17.42 -11.71 7.57
CA GLY A 31 -18.64 -11.40 8.31
C GLY A 31 -19.05 -9.92 8.26
N PRO A 32 -19.93 -9.43 9.15
CA PRO A 32 -20.51 -8.11 9.02
C PRO A 32 -19.48 -6.99 9.25
N LYS A 33 -19.01 -6.42 8.14
CA LYS A 33 -18.24 -5.16 8.02
C LYS A 33 -16.98 -5.03 8.92
N PRO A 34 -16.09 -6.04 9.01
CA PRO A 34 -14.78 -5.78 9.60
C PRO A 34 -13.95 -4.87 8.69
N GLU A 35 -12.99 -4.16 9.29
CA GLU A 35 -11.99 -3.37 8.56
C GLU A 35 -11.15 -4.29 7.67
N LEU A 36 -11.03 -3.98 6.37
CA LEU A 36 -10.12 -4.64 5.45
C LEU A 36 -8.89 -3.76 5.23
N SER A 37 -7.80 -4.14 5.89
CA SER A 37 -6.49 -3.53 5.69
C SER A 37 -5.71 -4.26 4.60
N VAL A 38 -5.23 -3.53 3.59
CA VAL A 38 -4.38 -4.08 2.52
C VAL A 38 -2.92 -3.83 2.84
N VAL A 39 -2.14 -4.91 2.94
CA VAL A 39 -0.69 -4.82 3.17
C VAL A 39 0.02 -4.56 1.84
N VAL A 40 0.70 -3.43 1.71
CA VAL A 40 1.41 -3.01 0.47
C VAL A 40 2.91 -2.80 0.66
N LYS A 41 3.49 -3.42 1.70
CA LYS A 41 4.95 -3.44 1.93
C LYS A 41 5.73 -4.04 0.76
N ALA A 42 7.02 -3.73 0.70
CA ALA A 42 7.96 -4.22 -0.30
C ALA A 42 7.46 -4.02 -1.73
N ASN A 43 7.07 -2.79 -2.06
CA ASN A 43 6.50 -2.43 -3.37
C ASN A 43 5.22 -3.25 -3.71
N ALA A 44 4.30 -3.37 -2.75
CA ALA A 44 3.16 -4.29 -2.83
C ALA A 44 3.57 -5.72 -3.23
N TYR A 45 4.52 -6.30 -2.50
CA TYR A 45 5.06 -7.63 -2.78
C TYR A 45 5.62 -7.76 -4.21
N GLY A 46 6.18 -6.67 -4.76
CA GLY A 46 6.74 -6.61 -6.11
C GLY A 46 5.75 -6.27 -7.24
N HIS A 47 4.45 -6.13 -6.94
CA HIS A 47 3.42 -5.85 -7.95
C HIS A 47 3.31 -4.36 -8.33
N GLY A 48 4.01 -3.48 -7.62
CA GLY A 48 3.93 -2.03 -7.79
C GLY A 48 3.01 -1.41 -6.74
N TRP A 49 3.60 -0.65 -5.81
CA TRP A 49 2.86 -0.08 -4.68
C TRP A 49 1.75 0.87 -5.13
N GLU A 50 2.00 1.73 -6.10
CA GLU A 50 1.04 2.75 -6.54
C GLU A 50 -0.19 2.15 -7.24
N PRO A 51 -0.06 1.34 -8.32
CA PRO A 51 -1.23 0.76 -8.98
C PRO A 51 -2.03 -0.14 -8.03
N ILE A 52 -1.36 -0.94 -7.20
CA ILE A 52 -2.05 -1.79 -6.22
C ILE A 52 -2.78 -0.96 -5.18
N SER A 53 -2.19 0.12 -4.67
CA SER A 53 -2.85 0.95 -3.66
C SER A 53 -4.09 1.65 -4.22
N ARG A 54 -4.02 2.13 -5.46
CA ARG A 54 -5.18 2.73 -6.15
C ARG A 54 -6.29 1.70 -6.40
N LEU A 55 -5.94 0.47 -6.79
CA LEU A 55 -6.89 -0.63 -6.92
C LEU A 55 -7.51 -1.00 -5.56
N ALA A 56 -6.71 -1.04 -4.49
CA ALA A 56 -7.20 -1.23 -3.13
C ALA A 56 -8.29 -0.21 -2.79
N VAL A 57 -8.01 1.08 -2.98
CA VAL A 57 -9.00 2.15 -2.74
C VAL A 57 -10.24 1.95 -3.61
N LYS A 58 -10.07 1.71 -4.91
CA LYS A 58 -11.17 1.51 -5.86
C LYS A 58 -12.09 0.37 -5.47
N HIS A 59 -11.53 -0.73 -4.97
CA HIS A 59 -12.29 -1.93 -4.57
C HIS A 59 -12.66 -1.94 -3.08
N GLY A 60 -12.45 -0.81 -2.39
CA GLY A 60 -12.93 -0.59 -1.04
C GLY A 60 -12.05 -1.22 0.02
N ALA A 61 -10.73 -1.02 -0.01
CA ALA A 61 -9.88 -1.18 1.15
C ALA A 61 -10.16 -0.05 2.16
N ASP A 62 -10.28 -0.38 3.46
CA ASP A 62 -10.54 0.61 4.51
C ASP A 62 -9.25 1.27 5.02
N SER A 63 -8.15 0.52 4.97
CA SER A 63 -6.84 0.94 5.45
C SER A 63 -5.69 0.20 4.77
N PHE A 64 -4.47 0.67 5.01
CA PHE A 64 -3.24 0.08 4.50
C PHE A 64 -2.29 -0.30 5.64
N CYS A 65 -1.46 -1.30 5.37
CA CYS A 65 -0.31 -1.62 6.20
C CYS A 65 0.96 -1.61 5.35
N VAL A 66 2.02 -1.03 5.88
CA VAL A 66 3.35 -1.01 5.26
C VAL A 66 4.41 -1.45 6.26
N HIS A 67 5.62 -1.73 5.79
CA HIS A 67 6.70 -2.09 6.69
C HIS A 67 7.42 -0.84 7.22
N SER A 68 7.71 0.15 6.37
CA SER A 68 8.52 1.31 6.77
C SER A 68 7.75 2.64 6.74
N LEU A 69 8.29 3.62 7.47
CA LEU A 69 7.82 5.02 7.42
C LEU A 69 7.88 5.57 5.99
N ASP A 70 8.96 5.32 5.26
CA ASP A 70 9.12 5.85 3.90
C ASP A 70 8.10 5.26 2.90
N GLU A 71 7.67 4.01 3.10
CA GLU A 71 6.55 3.43 2.33
C GLU A 71 5.23 4.15 2.64
N ALA A 72 4.98 4.47 3.91
CA ALA A 72 3.77 5.20 4.30
C ALA A 72 3.75 6.62 3.74
N LEU A 73 4.89 7.32 3.78
CA LEU A 73 5.01 8.67 3.23
C LEU A 73 4.75 8.69 1.72
N LYS A 74 5.23 7.71 0.95
CA LYS A 74 4.90 7.56 -0.48
C LYS A 74 3.41 7.42 -0.73
N LEU A 75 2.69 6.67 0.10
CA LEU A 75 1.23 6.57 0.00
C LEU A 75 0.56 7.93 0.26
N ARG A 76 1.04 8.70 1.24
CA ARG A 76 0.53 10.05 1.53
C ARG A 76 0.81 11.02 0.39
N GLU A 77 2.01 11.02 -0.17
CA GLU A 77 2.38 11.81 -1.36
C GLU A 77 1.49 11.48 -2.56
N ALA A 78 1.06 10.22 -2.69
CA ALA A 78 0.11 9.77 -3.71
C ALA A 78 -1.37 10.10 -3.40
N ASN A 79 -1.64 10.88 -2.34
CA ASN A 79 -2.97 11.26 -1.86
C ASN A 79 -3.84 10.08 -1.39
N ILE A 80 -3.23 9.00 -0.88
CA ILE A 80 -3.97 7.95 -0.18
C ILE A 80 -4.35 8.47 1.21
N THR A 81 -5.65 8.62 1.45
CA THR A 81 -6.20 9.23 2.68
C THR A 81 -6.66 8.20 3.72
N GLN A 82 -6.75 6.92 3.35
CA GLN A 82 -7.08 5.84 4.27
C GLN A 82 -6.06 5.76 5.42
N ASN A 83 -6.45 5.14 6.54
CA ASN A 83 -5.53 4.90 7.65
C ASN A 83 -4.34 4.05 7.18
N ILE A 84 -3.13 4.36 7.65
CA ILE A 84 -1.92 3.61 7.34
C ILE A 84 -1.28 3.16 8.65
N LEU A 85 -1.02 1.86 8.79
CA LEU A 85 -0.23 1.28 9.87
C LEU A 85 1.20 1.01 9.37
N VAL A 86 2.19 1.59 10.03
CA VAL A 86 3.60 1.21 9.89
C VAL A 86 3.89 0.07 10.88
N MET A 87 4.14 -1.12 10.33
CA MET A 87 4.37 -2.33 11.12
C MET A 87 5.81 -2.47 11.62
N GLY A 88 6.78 -1.89 10.92
CA GLY A 88 8.19 -1.92 11.29
C GLY A 88 8.56 -0.84 12.30
N PRO A 89 9.76 -0.93 12.89
CA PRO A 89 10.21 0.04 13.87
C PRO A 89 10.42 1.42 13.23
N ILE A 90 10.02 2.47 13.96
CA ILE A 90 10.33 3.87 13.63
C ILE A 90 11.31 4.40 14.67
N PRO A 91 12.49 4.90 14.29
CA PRO A 91 13.42 5.49 15.24
C PRO A 91 12.78 6.73 15.89
N PRO A 92 13.03 7.00 17.19
CA PRO A 92 12.43 8.15 17.89
C PRO A 92 12.63 9.49 17.18
N SER A 93 13.76 9.67 16.50
CA SER A 93 14.08 10.89 15.73
C SER A 93 13.15 11.15 14.55
N ARG A 94 12.38 10.16 14.10
CA ARG A 94 11.46 10.24 12.95
C ARG A 94 9.98 10.14 13.36
N LEU A 95 9.68 10.13 14.67
CA LEU A 95 8.29 10.06 15.14
C LEU A 95 7.47 11.29 14.72
N ILE A 96 8.11 12.46 14.60
CA ILE A 96 7.42 13.68 14.16
C ILE A 96 6.85 13.52 12.75
N ASP A 97 7.60 12.93 11.82
CA ASP A 97 7.12 12.65 10.46
C ASP A 97 5.89 11.73 10.47
N ALA A 98 5.86 10.74 11.37
CA ALA A 98 4.72 9.84 11.49
C ALA A 98 3.48 10.53 12.05
N ILE A 99 3.67 11.48 12.98
CA ILE A 99 2.59 12.33 13.53
C ILE A 99 2.07 13.26 12.44
N ASP A 100 2.95 13.99 11.76
CA ASP A 100 2.59 14.96 10.72
C ASP A 100 1.86 14.29 9.54
N ALA A 101 2.26 13.05 9.21
CA ALA A 101 1.61 12.24 8.18
C ALA A 101 0.38 11.45 8.67
N ASN A 102 -0.05 11.62 9.92
CA ASN A 102 -1.17 10.93 10.55
C ASN A 102 -1.11 9.40 10.34
N LEU A 103 -0.05 8.79 10.84
CA LEU A 103 0.21 7.35 10.72
C LEU A 103 -0.05 6.63 12.05
N ARG A 104 -0.55 5.40 11.96
CA ARG A 104 -0.57 4.45 13.08
C ARG A 104 0.78 3.73 13.12
N ILE A 105 1.30 3.46 14.32
CA ILE A 105 2.60 2.81 14.52
C ILE A 105 2.48 1.64 15.48
N VAL A 106 3.41 0.68 15.40
CA VAL A 106 3.59 -0.37 16.40
C VAL A 106 4.61 0.11 17.44
N VAL A 107 4.35 -0.15 18.73
CA VAL A 107 5.20 0.23 19.88
C VAL A 107 5.61 -0.99 20.70
#